data_AF-A0A1W2A9H0-F1
#
_entry.id   AF-A0A1W2A9H0-F1
#
_cell.length_a   1.000
_cell.length_b   1.000
_cell.length_c   1.000
_cell.angle_alpha   90.00
_cell.angle_beta   90.00
_cell.angle_gamma   90.00
#
_symmetry.space_group_name_H-M   'P 1'
#
loop_
_entity.id
_entity.type
_entity.pdbx_description
1 polymer ?
#
loop_
_entity_poly.entity_id
_entity_poly.type
_entity_poly.pdbx_seq_one_letter_code
_entity_poly.pdbx_strand_id
1 'polypeptide(L)'
;METGLSINITRLEQYNRDTKLHTSLWSRLVWLVDGDELIFIRSGYAFDTEKFMGEGWVLLFNQFFLTGFLERYPDSYNSGLVANRTTGMAAIPLTPSLKTEMNDLALLLNHAQDQKQAEMYLQSYADLILLNANHAHAKLEKQVQK
;
A
#
# COMPACT_ATOMS: atom_id res chain seq x y z
N MET A 1 -2.82 7.77 -21.37
CA MET A 1 -3.62 6.95 -20.44
C MET A 1 -2.86 5.67 -20.23
N GLU A 2 -2.50 5.33 -18.99
CA GLU A 2 -1.99 4.00 -18.67
C GLU A 2 -3.14 3.00 -18.84
N THR A 3 -2.93 1.97 -19.64
CA THR A 3 -3.97 0.99 -20.01
C THR A 3 -3.69 -0.40 -19.42
N GLY A 4 -2.96 -0.49 -18.30
CA GLY A 4 -2.57 -1.76 -17.68
C GLY A 4 -2.51 -1.69 -16.15
N LEU A 5 -2.29 -2.84 -15.50
CA LEU A 5 -2.01 -2.88 -14.06
C LEU A 5 -0.67 -2.18 -13.83
N SER A 6 -0.69 -1.08 -13.08
CA SER A 6 0.53 -0.34 -12.76
C SER A 6 0.72 -0.37 -11.26
N ILE A 7 1.78 -1.09 -10.87
CA ILE A 7 2.21 -1.30 -9.49
C ILE A 7 3.68 -0.88 -9.43
N ASN A 8 4.03 -0.10 -8.42
CA ASN A 8 5.42 0.24 -8.14
C ASN A 8 5.66 0.22 -6.63
N ILE A 9 6.70 -0.45 -6.17
CA ILE A 9 7.23 -0.24 -4.83
C ILE A 9 8.59 0.45 -4.94
N THR A 10 8.80 1.43 -4.07
CA THR A 10 10.05 2.17 -4.02
C THR A 10 10.38 2.55 -2.59
N ARG A 11 11.66 2.86 -2.35
CA ARG A 11 12.10 3.41 -1.07
C ARG A 11 11.53 4.82 -0.89
N LEU A 12 11.12 5.14 0.33
CA LEU A 12 10.53 6.44 0.65
C LEU A 12 11.48 7.61 0.35
N GLU A 13 12.79 7.44 0.56
CA GLU A 13 13.80 8.44 0.19
C GLU A 13 13.81 8.71 -1.33
N GLN A 14 13.71 7.65 -2.15
CA GLN A 14 13.65 7.77 -3.61
C GLN A 14 12.33 8.41 -4.04
N TYR A 15 11.21 7.99 -3.43
CA TYR A 15 9.91 8.60 -3.62
C TYR A 15 9.96 10.10 -3.38
N ASN A 16 10.53 10.54 -2.27
CA ASN A 16 10.62 11.96 -1.90
C ASN A 16 11.47 12.80 -2.88
N ARG A 17 12.41 12.17 -3.59
CA ARG A 17 13.23 12.85 -4.61
C ARG A 17 12.57 12.92 -5.98
N ASP A 18 11.69 11.96 -6.32
CA ASP A 18 11.04 11.89 -7.62
C ASP A 18 9.63 12.50 -7.59
N THR A 19 9.55 13.77 -8.00
CA THR A 19 8.29 14.53 -8.08
C THR A 19 7.27 13.92 -9.05
N LYS A 20 7.68 13.04 -9.99
CA LYS A 20 6.75 12.34 -10.88
C LYS A 20 5.94 11.28 -10.14
N LEU A 21 6.47 10.73 -9.05
CA LEU A 21 5.78 9.73 -8.23
C LEU A 21 4.77 10.38 -7.26
N HIS A 22 4.82 11.71 -7.10
CA HIS A 22 3.93 12.47 -6.21
C HIS A 22 2.56 12.77 -6.83
N THR A 23 2.26 12.22 -8.01
CA THR A 23 0.97 12.46 -8.66
C THR A 23 -0.16 11.93 -7.79
N SER A 24 -1.20 12.75 -7.60
CA SER A 24 -2.41 12.34 -6.88
C SER A 24 -3.22 11.29 -7.66
N LEU A 25 -2.81 10.90 -8.86
CA LEU A 25 -3.52 9.94 -9.69
C LEU A 25 -3.45 8.50 -9.15
N TRP A 26 -2.50 8.22 -8.26
CA TRP A 26 -2.25 6.88 -7.74
C TRP A 26 -2.62 6.77 -6.26
N SER A 27 -3.13 5.60 -5.88
CA SER A 27 -3.26 5.22 -4.49
C SER A 27 -1.89 4.81 -3.96
N ARG A 28 -1.66 5.06 -2.67
CA ARG A 28 -0.38 4.84 -1.99
C ARG A 28 -0.58 4.11 -0.69
N LEU A 29 0.32 3.19 -0.39
CA LEU A 29 0.51 2.62 0.93
C LEU A 29 1.92 2.99 1.39
N VAL A 30 2.04 3.71 2.50
CA VAL A 30 3.30 4.25 3.01
C VAL A 30 3.57 3.72 4.40
N TRP A 31 4.78 3.27 4.67
CA TRP A 31 5.20 2.91 6.03
C TRP A 31 6.70 3.07 6.21
N LEU A 32 7.14 3.29 7.45
CA LEU A 32 8.55 3.31 7.83
C LEU A 32 8.98 1.90 8.25
N VAL A 33 10.25 1.56 8.00
CA VAL A 33 10.84 0.27 8.39
C VAL A 33 10.71 0.05 9.90
N ASP A 34 10.98 1.09 10.68
CA ASP A 34 10.89 1.07 12.15
C ASP A 34 9.58 1.65 12.70
N GLY A 35 8.70 2.18 11.85
CA GLY A 35 7.46 2.84 12.28
C GLY A 35 6.39 1.87 12.75
N ASP A 36 5.48 2.36 13.58
CA ASP A 36 4.42 1.56 14.19
C ASP A 36 3.07 1.69 13.48
N GLU A 37 3.05 2.39 12.34
CA GLU A 37 1.85 2.60 11.54
C GLU A 37 2.17 2.51 10.05
N LEU A 38 1.17 2.08 9.28
CA LEU A 38 1.11 2.24 7.84
C LEU A 38 -0.02 3.20 7.48
N ILE A 39 0.19 4.00 6.43
CA ILE A 39 -0.78 4.97 5.96
C ILE A 39 -1.23 4.57 4.56
N PHE A 40 -2.52 4.31 4.42
CA PHE A 40 -3.16 4.24 3.12
C PHE A 40 -3.62 5.63 2.70
N ILE A 41 -3.26 6.05 1.49
CA ILE A 41 -3.71 7.29 0.86
C ILE A 41 -4.39 6.94 -0.45
N ARG A 42 -5.64 7.37 -0.58
CA ARG A 42 -6.41 7.15 -1.79
C ARG A 42 -5.94 8.08 -2.92
N SER A 43 -6.09 7.62 -4.16
CA SER A 43 -5.99 8.51 -5.32
C SER A 43 -6.92 9.73 -5.18
N GLY A 44 -6.44 10.88 -5.64
CA GLY A 44 -7.07 12.19 -5.53
C GLY A 44 -6.62 13.00 -4.31
N TYR A 45 -6.02 12.35 -3.29
CA TYR A 45 -5.64 13.04 -2.06
C TYR A 45 -4.17 13.45 -2.05
N ALA A 46 -3.89 14.65 -1.53
CA ALA A 46 -2.53 15.06 -1.24
C ALA A 46 -2.02 14.30 -0.01
N PHE A 47 -0.74 13.97 -0.01
CA PHE A 47 -0.06 13.40 1.15
C PHE A 47 1.26 14.12 1.33
N ASP A 48 1.44 14.68 2.52
CA ASP A 48 2.67 15.35 2.91
C ASP A 48 3.66 14.32 3.46
N THR A 49 4.59 13.91 2.61
CA THR A 49 5.63 12.95 2.99
C THR A 49 6.72 13.56 3.87
N GLU A 50 6.77 14.89 4.05
CA GLU A 50 7.75 15.52 4.95
C GLU A 50 7.58 15.07 6.40
N LYS A 51 6.37 14.59 6.75
CA LYS A 51 6.07 13.98 8.05
C LYS A 51 6.62 12.57 8.21
N PHE A 52 7.03 11.94 7.12
CA PHE A 52 7.64 10.61 7.08
C PHE A 52 9.12 10.76 6.71
N MET A 53 9.93 11.24 7.66
CA MET A 53 11.38 11.24 7.51
C MET A 53 11.96 9.95 8.09
N GLY A 54 12.52 9.10 7.24
CA GLY A 54 13.17 7.86 7.65
C GLY A 54 13.25 6.84 6.53
N GLU A 55 13.84 5.69 6.85
CA GLU A 55 13.80 4.54 5.95
C GLU A 55 12.39 3.96 5.92
N GLY A 56 11.88 3.75 4.72
CA GLY A 56 10.51 3.29 4.52
C GLY A 56 10.24 2.87 3.09
N TRP A 57 9.00 2.49 2.87
CA TRP A 57 8.50 2.00 1.59
C TRP A 57 7.24 2.76 1.18
N VAL A 58 7.09 2.89 -0.13
CA VAL A 58 5.86 3.38 -0.75
C VAL A 58 5.44 2.39 -1.81
N LEU A 59 4.28 1.75 -1.62
CA LEU A 59 3.60 0.98 -2.66
C LEU A 59 2.60 1.89 -3.38
N LEU A 60 2.81 2.09 -4.66
CA LEU A 60 2.01 2.86 -5.59
C LEU A 60 1.20 1.90 -6.45
N PHE A 61 -0.10 2.14 -6.58
CA PHE A 61 -0.94 1.39 -7.51
C PHE A 61 -2.05 2.24 -8.11
N ASN A 62 -2.39 1.94 -9.36
CA ASN A 62 -3.44 2.63 -10.09
C ASN A 62 -4.85 2.07 -9.80
N GLN A 63 -5.86 2.72 -10.34
CA GLN A 63 -7.27 2.33 -10.15
C GLN A 63 -7.59 0.96 -10.78
N PHE A 64 -6.92 0.57 -11.86
CA PHE A 64 -7.15 -0.74 -12.50
C PHE A 64 -6.73 -1.88 -11.58
N PHE A 65 -5.57 -1.74 -10.94
CA PHE A 65 -5.13 -2.69 -9.94
C PHE A 65 -6.10 -2.77 -8.76
N LEU A 66 -6.54 -1.60 -8.26
CA LEU A 66 -7.49 -1.56 -7.15
C LEU A 66 -8.82 -2.26 -7.48
N THR A 67 -9.36 -2.02 -8.67
CA THR A 67 -10.59 -2.69 -9.12
C THR A 67 -10.37 -4.20 -9.22
N GLY A 68 -9.27 -4.65 -9.83
CA GLY A 68 -8.95 -6.08 -9.92
C GLY A 68 -8.74 -6.74 -8.55
N PHE A 69 -8.13 -6.03 -7.60
CA PHE A 69 -7.98 -6.50 -6.21
C PHE A 69 -9.34 -6.76 -5.56
N LEU A 70 -10.30 -5.83 -5.71
CA LEU A 70 -11.65 -5.98 -5.17
C LEU A 70 -12.42 -7.14 -5.81
N GLU A 71 -12.18 -7.40 -7.10
CA GLU A 71 -12.77 -8.56 -7.80
C GLU A 71 -12.17 -9.89 -7.33
N ARG A 72 -10.86 -9.93 -7.05
CA ARG A 72 -10.18 -11.13 -6.53
C ARG A 72 -10.52 -11.40 -5.06
N TYR A 73 -10.73 -10.36 -4.26
CA TYR A 73 -10.93 -10.45 -2.81
C TYR A 73 -12.18 -9.67 -2.37
N PRO A 74 -13.40 -10.14 -2.71
CA PRO A 74 -14.64 -9.41 -2.49
C PRO A 74 -15.06 -9.30 -1.01
N ASP A 75 -14.54 -10.16 -0.13
CA ASP A 75 -14.90 -10.15 1.28
C ASP A 75 -14.49 -8.84 1.96
N SER A 76 -15.40 -8.25 2.75
CA SER A 76 -15.17 -6.97 3.43
C SER A 76 -13.99 -7.00 4.40
N TYR A 77 -13.68 -8.17 4.98
CA TYR A 77 -12.49 -8.34 5.80
C TYR A 77 -11.17 -8.19 5.02
N ASN A 78 -11.21 -8.52 3.72
CA ASN A 78 -10.05 -8.47 2.82
C ASN A 78 -9.95 -7.15 2.06
N SER A 79 -11.03 -6.37 2.02
CA SER A 79 -11.15 -5.17 1.17
C SER A 79 -11.65 -3.92 1.88
N GLY A 80 -12.00 -3.99 3.17
CA GLY A 80 -12.65 -2.89 3.90
C GLY A 80 -11.88 -1.55 3.85
N LEU A 81 -10.56 -1.59 3.96
CA LEU A 81 -9.70 -0.41 3.89
C LEU A 81 -9.79 0.27 2.52
N VAL A 82 -9.72 -0.53 1.46
CA VAL A 82 -9.69 -0.03 0.07
C VAL A 82 -11.07 0.25 -0.50
N ALA A 83 -12.10 -0.41 0.03
CA ALA A 83 -13.50 -0.21 -0.33
C ALA A 83 -14.11 1.00 0.39
N ASN A 84 -13.57 1.39 1.55
CA ASN A 84 -14.05 2.55 2.28
C ASN A 84 -13.72 3.85 1.51
N ARG A 85 -14.76 4.44 0.91
CA ARG A 85 -14.63 5.65 0.10
C ARG A 85 -14.71 6.95 0.90
N THR A 86 -15.04 6.86 2.19
CA THR A 86 -15.40 8.04 3.01
C THR A 86 -14.17 8.80 3.51
N THR A 87 -13.04 8.12 3.67
CA THR A 87 -11.78 8.73 4.11
C THR A 87 -10.78 8.76 2.96
N GLY A 88 -10.08 9.88 2.79
CA GLY A 88 -8.98 10.00 1.83
C GLY A 88 -7.69 9.35 2.29
N MET A 89 -7.53 9.21 3.62
CA MET A 89 -6.39 8.59 4.26
C MET A 89 -6.83 7.75 5.45
N ALA A 90 -6.09 6.68 5.73
CA ALA A 90 -6.30 5.83 6.89
C ALA A 90 -4.95 5.39 7.48
N ALA A 91 -4.78 5.61 8.78
CA ALA A 91 -3.66 5.09 9.56
C ALA A 91 -4.03 3.71 10.13
N ILE A 92 -3.15 2.73 9.97
CA ILE A 92 -3.37 1.37 10.43
C ILE A 92 -2.16 0.96 11.29
N PRO A 93 -2.38 0.54 12.55
CA PRO A 93 -1.29 0.17 13.45
C PRO A 93 -0.60 -1.11 12.97
N LEU A 94 0.72 -1.12 13.08
CA LEU A 94 1.57 -2.26 12.80
C LEU A 94 1.97 -2.94 14.10
N THR A 95 1.60 -4.21 14.24
CA THR A 95 2.23 -5.06 15.27
C THR A 95 3.67 -5.38 14.85
N PRO A 96 4.58 -5.73 15.79
CA PRO A 96 5.96 -6.08 15.44
C PRO A 96 6.06 -7.20 14.40
N SER A 97 5.23 -8.24 14.51
CA SER A 97 5.18 -9.33 13.52
C SER A 97 4.75 -8.83 12.14
N LEU A 98 3.71 -8.00 12.07
CA LEU A 98 3.22 -7.45 10.82
C LEU A 98 4.23 -6.49 10.18
N LYS A 99 4.96 -5.71 11.01
CA LYS A 99 6.03 -4.82 10.56
C LYS A 99 7.12 -5.61 9.83
N THR A 100 7.60 -6.70 10.42
CA THR A 100 8.58 -7.60 9.79
C THR A 100 8.05 -8.14 8.47
N GLU A 101 6.83 -8.68 8.46
CA GLU A 101 6.23 -9.26 7.26
C GLU A 101 6.07 -8.25 6.12
N MET A 102 5.61 -7.03 6.43
CA MET A 102 5.47 -5.94 5.45
C MET A 102 6.82 -5.53 4.86
N ASN A 103 7.87 -5.46 5.68
CA ASN A 103 9.22 -5.14 5.22
C ASN A 103 9.80 -6.23 4.33
N ASP A 104 9.61 -7.50 4.69
CA ASP A 104 10.07 -8.64 3.90
C ASP A 104 9.36 -8.70 2.54
N LEU A 105 8.03 -8.52 2.53
CA LEU A 105 7.24 -8.47 1.29
C LEU A 105 7.67 -7.30 0.39
N ALA A 106 7.96 -6.13 0.96
CA ALA A 106 8.43 -5.00 0.17
C ALA A 106 9.83 -5.21 -0.42
N LEU A 107 10.74 -5.83 0.33
CA LEU A 107 12.05 -6.22 -0.19
C LEU A 107 11.90 -7.20 -1.35
N LEU A 108 11.04 -8.21 -1.21
CA LEU A 108 10.78 -9.21 -2.25
C LEU A 108 10.15 -8.57 -3.50
N LEU A 109 9.14 -7.72 -3.32
CA LEU A 109 8.49 -7.03 -4.44
C LEU A 109 9.45 -6.09 -5.15
N ASN A 110 10.26 -5.31 -4.41
CA ASN A 110 11.27 -4.43 -4.99
C ASN A 110 12.29 -5.24 -5.81
N HIS A 111 12.77 -6.36 -5.26
CA HIS A 111 13.68 -7.24 -5.98
C HIS A 111 13.06 -7.84 -7.25
N ALA A 112 11.79 -8.25 -7.18
CA ALA A 112 11.06 -8.76 -8.34
C ALA A 112 10.90 -7.68 -9.43
N GLN A 113 10.71 -6.41 -9.05
CA GLN A 113 10.67 -5.30 -9.99
C GLN A 113 12.03 -5.04 -10.63
N ASP A 114 13.11 -5.02 -9.85
CA ASP A 114 14.47 -4.84 -10.35
C ASP A 114 14.85 -5.93 -11.38
N GLN A 115 14.37 -7.15 -11.15
CA GLN A 115 14.54 -8.28 -12.06
C GLN A 115 13.57 -8.32 -13.24
N LYS A 116 12.64 -7.36 -13.35
CA LYS A 116 11.59 -7.31 -14.38
C LYS A 116 10.79 -8.60 -14.45
N GLN A 117 10.44 -9.16 -13.30
CA GLN A 117 9.59 -10.35 -13.20
C GLN A 117 8.22 -10.10 -13.85
N ALA A 118 7.51 -11.19 -14.15
CA ALA A 118 6.20 -11.12 -14.79
C ALA A 118 5.19 -10.31 -13.96
N GLU A 119 4.29 -9.60 -14.64
CA GLU A 119 3.28 -8.74 -14.01
C GLU A 119 2.43 -9.46 -12.95
N MET A 120 2.04 -10.71 -13.22
CA MET A 120 1.28 -11.55 -12.28
C MET A 120 2.05 -11.83 -10.98
N TYR A 121 3.38 -11.89 -11.06
CA TYR A 121 4.24 -12.10 -9.90
C TYR A 121 4.27 -10.84 -9.02
N LEU A 122 4.41 -9.66 -9.64
CA LEU A 122 4.33 -8.37 -8.95
C LEU A 122 2.96 -8.16 -8.31
N GLN A 123 1.90 -8.53 -9.04
CA GLN A 123 0.52 -8.44 -8.54
C GLN A 123 0.33 -9.29 -7.29
N SER A 124 0.84 -10.53 -7.28
CA SER A 124 0.70 -11.43 -6.13
C SER A 124 1.31 -10.84 -4.85
N TYR A 125 2.49 -10.23 -4.92
CA TYR A 125 3.11 -9.59 -3.75
C TYR A 125 2.38 -8.32 -3.32
N ALA A 126 1.94 -7.49 -4.26
CA ALA A 126 1.15 -6.31 -3.95
C ALA A 126 -0.20 -6.68 -3.30
N ASP A 127 -0.83 -7.75 -3.78
CA ASP A 127 -2.05 -8.31 -3.20
C ASP A 127 -1.81 -8.75 -1.75
N LEU A 128 -0.72 -9.47 -1.46
CA LEU A 128 -0.37 -9.88 -0.10
C LEU A 128 -0.15 -8.68 0.84
N ILE A 129 0.58 -7.67 0.39
CA ILE A 129 0.80 -6.44 1.16
C ILE A 129 -0.54 -5.76 1.50
N LEU A 130 -1.45 -5.66 0.53
CA LEU A 130 -2.76 -5.05 0.75
C LEU A 130 -3.69 -5.90 1.60
N LEU A 131 -3.67 -7.23 1.46
CA LEU A 131 -4.44 -8.12 2.33
C LEU A 131 -4.02 -7.95 3.79
N ASN A 132 -2.71 -7.88 4.04
CA ASN A 132 -2.16 -7.64 5.37
C ASN A 132 -2.60 -6.28 5.94
N ALA A 133 -2.56 -5.22 5.14
CA ALA A 133 -3.07 -3.91 5.53
C ALA A 133 -4.58 -3.92 5.82
N ASN A 134 -5.38 -4.58 4.99
CA ASN A 134 -6.83 -4.70 5.17
C ASN A 134 -7.17 -5.51 6.42
N HIS A 135 -6.48 -6.62 6.68
CA HIS A 135 -6.72 -7.46 7.86
C HIS A 135 -6.40 -6.70 9.15
N ALA A 136 -5.31 -5.92 9.16
CA ALA A 136 -4.96 -5.07 10.27
C ALA A 136 -6.03 -3.98 10.50
N HIS A 137 -6.52 -3.35 9.42
CA HIS A 137 -7.60 -2.38 9.48
C HIS A 137 -8.90 -2.97 10.03
N ALA A 138 -9.33 -4.13 9.52
CA ALA A 138 -10.54 -4.80 9.95
C ALA A 138 -10.50 -5.24 11.42
N LYS A 139 -9.31 -5.59 11.95
CA LYS A 139 -9.12 -5.87 13.38
C LYS A 139 -9.32 -4.63 14.24
N LEU A 140 -8.86 -3.46 13.79
CA LEU A 140 -9.07 -2.19 14.47
C LEU A 140 -10.57 -1.84 14.54
N GLU A 141 -11.28 -1.91 13.41
CA GLU A 141 -12.71 -1.61 13.36
C GLU A 141 -13.53 -2.51 14.31
N LYS A 142 -13.17 -3.79 14.42
CA LYS A 142 -13.79 -4.74 15.35
C LYS A 142 -13.53 -4.41 16.83
N GLN A 143 -12.43 -3.75 17.16
CA GLN A 143 -12.12 -3.33 18.53
C GLN A 143 -12.87 -2.07 18.92
N VAL A 144 -13.09 -1.14 17.98
CA VAL A 144 -13.83 0.11 18.22
C VAL A 144 -15.34 -0.12 18.42
N GLN A 145 -15.88 -1.23 17.92
CA GLN A 145 -17.31 -1.57 18.04
C GLN A 145 -17.69 -2.34 19.32
N LYS A 146 -16.73 -2.66 20.20
CA LYS A 146 -16.96 -3.33 21.49
C LYS A 146 -16.97 -2.34 22.64
#